data_AF-A0A926YGB6-F1
#
_entry.id   AF-A0A926YGB6-F1
#
_cell.length_a   1.000
_cell.length_b   1.000
_cell.length_c   1.000
_cell.angle_alpha   90.00
_cell.angle_beta   90.00
_cell.angle_gamma   90.00
#
_symmetry.space_group_name_H-M   'P 1'
#
loop_
_entity.id
_entity.type
_entity.pdbx_description
1 polymer ?
#
loop_
_entity_poly.entity_id
_entity_poly.type
_entity_poly.pdbx_seq_one_letter_code
_entity_poly.pdbx_strand_id
1 'polypeptide(L)'
;MTQVLDLHTISLRPQPVPPPVYTWIDDSETEAIVYQEMAHRSRYAYDVQVQRRHGRTQLLGAIEYNEQQQVWQVTHIERQTVVPTEFAFMTHSEAATYLHTQMLERKRRQRLADRAFA
;
A
#
# COMPACT_ATOMS: atom_id res chain seq x y z
N MET A 1 -2.60 31.64 46.15
CA MET A 1 -3.33 30.73 45.26
C MET A 1 -2.44 30.46 44.06
N THR A 2 -1.79 29.30 44.00
CA THR A 2 -0.81 29.00 42.96
C THR A 2 -1.27 27.72 42.27
N GLN A 3 -1.75 27.85 41.03
CA GLN A 3 -2.13 26.71 40.20
C GLN A 3 -0.87 25.97 39.77
N VAL A 4 -0.76 24.70 40.17
CA VAL A 4 0.24 23.78 39.63
C VAL A 4 -0.37 23.23 38.34
N LEU A 5 0.14 23.66 37.18
CA LEU A 5 -0.18 23.02 35.91
C LEU A 5 0.51 21.64 35.89
N ASP A 6 -0.30 20.59 35.98
CA ASP A 6 0.12 19.22 35.68
C ASP A 6 0.57 19.13 34.22
N LEU A 7 1.89 19.11 34.02
CA LEU A 7 2.52 18.66 32.78
C LEU A 7 2.27 17.16 32.63
N HIS A 8 1.12 16.80 32.06
CA HIS A 8 0.94 15.49 31.45
C HIS A 8 1.96 15.37 30.32
N THR A 9 3.10 14.78 30.67
CA THR A 9 4.10 14.33 29.72
C THR A 9 3.42 13.30 28.84
N ILE A 10 2.99 13.70 27.64
CA ILE A 10 2.51 12.78 26.61
C ILE A 10 3.71 11.90 26.27
N SER A 11 3.78 10.74 26.91
CA SER A 11 4.71 9.68 26.57
C SER A 11 4.31 9.18 25.19
N LEU A 12 4.87 9.79 24.14
CA LEU A 12 4.90 9.27 22.78
C LEU A 12 5.74 8.00 22.79
N ARG A 13 5.23 6.93 23.39
CA ARG A 13 5.78 5.59 23.16
C ARG A 13 5.62 5.37 21.66
N PRO A 14 6.71 5.10 20.90
CA PRO A 14 6.55 4.71 19.51
C PRO A 14 5.62 3.51 19.51
N GLN A 15 4.43 3.68 18.92
CA GLN A 15 3.55 2.53 18.74
C GLN A 15 4.33 1.49 17.92
N PRO A 16 4.33 0.22 18.34
CA PRO A 16 5.01 -0.82 17.58
C PRO A 16 4.43 -0.82 16.17
N VAL A 17 5.26 -0.50 15.19
CA VAL A 17 4.90 -0.64 13.78
C VAL A 17 4.60 -2.12 13.58
N PRO A 18 3.38 -2.49 13.19
CA PRO A 18 3.06 -3.90 13.00
C PRO A 18 3.97 -4.49 11.93
N PRO A 19 4.37 -5.76 12.07
CA PRO A 19 5.25 -6.40 11.12
C PRO A 19 4.59 -6.41 9.74
N PRO A 20 5.38 -6.25 8.66
CA PRO A 20 4.83 -6.33 7.32
C PRO A 20 4.22 -7.72 7.09
N VAL A 21 3.05 -7.74 6.45
CA VAL A 21 2.45 -8.98 5.97
C VAL A 21 3.04 -9.29 4.60
N TYR A 22 3.25 -10.57 4.28
CA TYR A 22 3.81 -11.00 3.01
C TYR A 22 2.83 -11.89 2.26
N THR A 23 2.65 -11.64 0.97
CA THR A 23 2.05 -12.59 0.02
C THR A 23 3.11 -12.93 -1.02
N TRP A 24 3.59 -14.18 -1.02
CA TRP A 24 4.57 -14.64 -2.00
C TRP A 24 3.94 -14.71 -3.39
N ILE A 25 4.63 -14.11 -4.37
CA ILE A 25 4.26 -14.21 -5.78
C ILE A 25 5.51 -14.63 -6.51
N ASP A 26 5.48 -15.83 -7.08
CA ASP A 26 6.59 -16.35 -7.85
C ASP A 26 6.43 -15.95 -9.33
N ASP A 27 6.95 -14.77 -9.68
CA ASP A 27 7.13 -14.37 -11.07
C ASP A 27 8.61 -14.08 -11.38
N SER A 28 8.92 -13.85 -12.67
CA SER A 28 10.29 -13.65 -13.14
C SER A 28 11.03 -12.45 -12.51
N GLU A 29 10.32 -11.44 -12.02
CA GLU A 29 10.88 -10.19 -11.46
C GLU A 29 10.51 -9.97 -9.98
N THR A 30 9.39 -10.50 -9.52
CA THR A 30 8.78 -10.31 -8.20
C THR A 30 9.00 -11.54 -7.33
N GLU A 31 9.31 -11.31 -6.06
CA GLU A 31 9.48 -12.36 -5.05
C GLU A 31 8.27 -12.37 -4.09
N ALA A 32 7.82 -11.19 -3.66
CA ALA A 32 6.68 -11.05 -2.76
C ALA A 32 5.96 -9.71 -2.94
N ILE A 33 4.67 -9.68 -2.60
CA ILE A 33 3.94 -8.48 -2.22
C ILE A 33 4.11 -8.29 -0.71
N VAL A 34 4.44 -7.08 -0.31
CA VAL A 34 4.66 -6.65 1.07
C VAL A 34 3.60 -5.62 1.43
N TYR A 35 2.87 -5.86 2.51
CA TYR A 35 1.92 -4.91 3.09
C TYR A 35 2.60 -4.22 4.26
N GLN A 36 2.71 -2.90 4.19
CA GLN A 36 3.28 -2.08 5.25
C GLN A 36 2.20 -1.15 5.79
N GLU A 37 1.92 -1.23 7.09
CA GLU A 37 0.89 -0.38 7.69
C GLU A 37 1.28 1.10 7.63
N MET A 38 0.33 1.94 7.21
CA MET A 38 0.52 3.38 7.17
C MET A 38 0.41 3.95 8.59
N ALA A 39 1.54 4.37 9.16
CA ALA A 39 1.60 4.88 10.54
C ALA A 39 0.70 6.12 10.84
N HIS A 40 0.10 6.75 9.82
CA HIS A 40 -0.60 8.02 9.95
C HIS A 40 -2.00 8.08 9.29
N ARG A 41 -2.51 6.98 8.74
CA ARG A 41 -3.84 6.95 8.10
C ARG A 41 -4.62 5.73 8.55
N SER A 42 -5.58 5.94 9.44
CA SER A 42 -6.56 4.95 9.93
C SER A 42 -5.97 3.62 10.44
N ARG A 43 -6.78 2.81 11.11
CA ARG A 43 -6.33 1.53 11.71
C ARG A 43 -6.19 0.42 10.64
N TYR A 44 -6.53 0.72 9.39
CA TYR A 44 -6.66 -0.26 8.31
C TYR A 44 -6.24 0.33 6.97
N ALA A 45 -5.11 1.04 6.91
CA ALA A 45 -4.50 1.43 5.65
C ALA A 45 -3.10 0.83 5.51
N TYR A 46 -2.83 0.28 4.33
CA TYR A 46 -1.57 -0.38 4.02
C TYR A 46 -0.97 0.21 2.75
N ASP A 47 0.29 0.60 2.82
CA ASP A 47 1.14 0.73 1.64
C ASP A 47 1.44 -0.67 1.11
N VAL A 48 1.11 -0.89 -0.15
CA VAL A 48 1.36 -2.15 -0.85
C VAL A 48 2.62 -1.97 -1.69
N GLN A 49 3.61 -2.79 -1.41
CA GLN A 49 4.89 -2.80 -2.09
C GLN A 49 5.14 -4.16 -2.72
N VAL A 50 6.01 -4.22 -3.71
CA VAL A 50 6.59 -5.47 -4.19
C VAL A 50 8.05 -5.53 -3.81
N GLN A 51 8.47 -6.66 -3.26
CA GLN A 51 9.86 -7.03 -3.11
C GLN A 51 10.27 -7.81 -4.36
N ARG A 52 11.29 -7.30 -5.05
CA ARG A 52 11.89 -7.95 -6.21
C ARG A 52 12.98 -8.91 -5.74
N ARG A 53 13.25 -9.95 -6.55
CA ARG A 53 14.26 -10.99 -6.27
C ARG A 53 15.69 -10.48 -6.00
N HIS A 54 16.01 -9.25 -6.41
CA HIS A 54 17.30 -8.59 -6.13
C HIS A 54 17.26 -7.70 -4.87
N GLY A 55 16.25 -7.89 -4.01
CA GLY A 55 16.11 -7.21 -2.71
C GLY A 55 15.59 -5.78 -2.78
N ARG A 56 15.27 -5.23 -3.96
CA ARG A 56 14.67 -3.89 -4.07
C ARG A 56 13.17 -3.96 -3.85
N THR A 57 12.66 -3.05 -3.02
CA THR A 57 11.22 -2.83 -2.88
C THR A 57 10.75 -1.70 -3.79
N GLN A 58 9.51 -1.79 -4.27
CA GLN A 58 8.85 -0.75 -5.03
C GLN A 58 7.42 -0.57 -4.51
N LEU A 59 7.05 0.67 -4.18
CA LEU A 59 5.67 1.03 -3.85
C LEU A 59 4.77 0.86 -5.07
N LEU A 60 3.71 0.08 -4.92
CA LEU A 60 2.66 -0.07 -5.92
C LEU A 60 1.50 0.88 -5.70
N GLY A 61 1.22 1.23 -4.44
CA GLY A 61 0.09 2.07 -4.06
C GLY A 61 -0.29 1.85 -2.61
N ALA A 62 -1.49 2.29 -2.21
CA ALA A 62 -2.06 1.92 -0.93
C ALA A 62 -3.51 1.49 -1.04
N ILE A 63 -3.87 0.66 -0.08
CA ILE A 63 -5.22 0.17 0.14
C ILE A 63 -5.71 0.64 1.51
N GLU A 64 -6.99 0.93 1.63
CA GLU A 64 -7.64 1.29 2.88
C GLU A 64 -8.92 0.47 3.03
N TYR A 65 -9.25 0.09 4.26
CA TYR A 65 -10.53 -0.51 4.56
C TYR A 65 -11.61 0.56 4.75
N ASN A 66 -12.65 0.49 3.93
CA ASN A 66 -13.85 1.29 4.07
C ASN A 66 -14.81 0.58 5.03
N GLU A 67 -14.89 1.06 6.27
CA GLU A 67 -15.76 0.48 7.32
C GLU A 67 -17.25 0.57 6.97
N GLN A 68 -17.68 1.61 6.25
CA GLN A 68 -19.10 1.80 5.89
C GLN A 68 -19.56 0.75 4.89
N GLN A 69 -18.69 0.40 3.95
CA GLN A 69 -18.98 -0.59 2.90
C GLN A 69 -18.46 -1.99 3.26
N GLN A 70 -17.65 -2.11 4.31
CA GLN A 70 -16.93 -3.32 4.72
C GLN A 70 -16.03 -3.91 3.63
N VAL A 71 -15.35 -3.05 2.86
CA VAL A 71 -14.51 -3.46 1.72
C VAL A 71 -13.12 -2.85 1.78
N TRP A 72 -12.13 -3.51 1.17
CA TRP A 72 -10.85 -2.86 0.85
C TRP A 72 -10.99 -2.04 -0.42
N GLN A 73 -10.34 -0.89 -0.48
CA GLN A 73 -10.31 -0.03 -1.66
C GLN A 73 -8.89 0.47 -1.92
N VAL A 74 -8.53 0.61 -3.18
CA VAL A 74 -7.28 1.26 -3.58
C VAL A 74 -7.44 2.78 -3.49
N THR A 75 -6.56 3.44 -2.72
CA THR A 75 -6.62 4.90 -2.53
C THR A 75 -5.65 5.65 -3.42
N HIS A 76 -4.52 5.03 -3.76
CA HIS A 76 -3.57 5.56 -4.72
C HIS A 76 -2.80 4.44 -5.42
N ILE A 77 -2.35 4.71 -6.64
CA ILE A 77 -1.47 3.84 -7.42
C ILE A 77 -0.15 4.60 -7.57
N GLU A 78 0.93 4.01 -7.06
CA GLU A 78 2.26 4.58 -6.89
C GLU A 78 2.25 5.91 -6.10
N ARG A 79 2.03 7.03 -6.79
CA ARG A 79 1.97 8.38 -6.21
C ARG A 79 0.77 9.18 -6.72
N GLN A 80 -0.11 8.54 -7.48
CA GLN A 80 -1.28 9.17 -8.06
C GLN A 80 -2.50 8.74 -7.26
N THR A 81 -3.16 9.72 -6.61
CA THR A 81 -4.47 9.50 -6.00
C THR A 81 -5.43 9.05 -7.09
N VAL A 82 -6.04 7.90 -6.90
CA VAL A 82 -7.14 7.44 -7.74
C VAL A 82 -8.42 7.74 -7.00
N VAL A 83 -9.41 8.29 -7.71
CA VAL A 83 -10.78 8.28 -7.19
C VAL A 83 -11.15 6.80 -7.08
N PRO A 84 -11.58 6.30 -5.90
CA PRO A 84 -12.02 4.92 -5.76
C PRO A 84 -13.20 4.71 -6.73
N THR A 85 -12.93 4.17 -7.91
CA THR A 85 -13.90 4.09 -8.99
C THR A 85 -14.55 2.72 -8.89
N GLU A 86 -15.74 2.63 -8.31
CA GLU A 86 -16.65 1.46 -8.34
C GLU A 86 -15.98 0.08 -8.13
N PHE A 87 -14.93 0.01 -7.31
CA PHE A 87 -14.30 -1.26 -6.97
C PHE A 87 -15.09 -1.91 -5.84
N ALA A 88 -16.23 -2.48 -6.24
CA ALA A 88 -17.12 -3.29 -5.43
C ALA A 88 -16.34 -4.48 -4.82
N PHE A 89 -16.41 -4.60 -3.49
CA PHE A 89 -16.10 -5.80 -2.69
C PHE A 89 -14.80 -6.53 -3.05
N MET A 90 -13.64 -5.93 -2.76
CA MET A 90 -12.37 -6.65 -2.80
C MET A 90 -11.84 -6.94 -1.39
N THR A 91 -11.29 -8.14 -1.22
CA THR A 91 -10.44 -8.52 -0.11
C THR A 91 -9.10 -7.78 -0.20
N HIS A 92 -8.34 -7.72 0.90
CA HIS A 92 -7.02 -7.08 0.91
C HIS A 92 -6.07 -7.71 -0.14
N SER A 93 -6.12 -9.03 -0.33
CA SER A 93 -5.31 -9.76 -1.31
C SER A 93 -5.69 -9.42 -2.76
N GLU A 94 -6.98 -9.27 -3.04
CA GLU A 94 -7.46 -8.87 -4.37
C GLU A 94 -7.04 -7.44 -4.69
N ALA A 95 -7.14 -6.52 -3.73
CA ALA A 95 -6.70 -5.14 -3.89
C ALA A 95 -5.18 -5.06 -4.18
N ALA A 96 -4.36 -5.85 -3.49
CA ALA A 96 -2.93 -5.92 -3.75
C ALA A 96 -2.59 -6.59 -5.08
N THR A 97 -3.32 -7.65 -5.46
CA THR A 97 -3.18 -8.31 -6.77
C THR A 97 -3.55 -7.35 -7.90
N TYR A 98 -4.59 -6.54 -7.71
CA TYR A 98 -4.98 -5.50 -8.66
C TYR A 98 -3.85 -4.47 -8.86
N LEU A 99 -3.26 -3.97 -7.77
CA LEU A 99 -2.10 -3.07 -7.83
C LEU A 99 -0.92 -3.69 -8.59
N HIS A 100 -0.64 -4.97 -8.33
CA HIS A 100 0.42 -5.69 -9.03
C HIS A 100 0.13 -5.82 -10.54
N THR A 101 -1.11 -6.15 -10.89
CA THR A 101 -1.55 -6.25 -12.29
C THR A 101 -1.42 -4.92 -13.02
N GLN A 102 -1.86 -3.81 -12.40
CA GLN A 102 -1.71 -2.46 -12.97
C GLN A 102 -0.25 -2.09 -13.24
N MET A 103 0.67 -2.46 -12.34
CA MET A 103 2.11 -2.28 -12.55
C MET A 103 2.61 -3.07 -13.78
N LEU A 104 2.22 -4.34 -13.92
CA LEU A 104 2.63 -5.19 -15.05
C LEU A 104 2.09 -4.64 -16.38
N GLU A 105 0.82 -4.24 -16.42
CA GLU A 105 0.22 -3.63 -17.62
C GLU A 105 0.94 -2.36 -18.04
N ARG A 106 1.27 -1.48 -17.08
CA ARG A 106 2.02 -0.26 -17.35
C ARG A 106 3.43 -0.55 -17.88
N LYS A 107 4.16 -1.49 -17.26
CA LYS A 107 5.48 -1.92 -17.76
C LYS A 107 5.38 -2.45 -19.19
N ARG A 108 4.34 -3.23 -19.49
CA ARG A 108 4.08 -3.74 -20.84
C ARG A 108 3.83 -2.60 -21.83
N ARG A 109 2.99 -1.62 -21.48
CA ARG A 109 2.73 -0.43 -22.32
C ARG A 109 4.01 0.38 -22.57
N GLN A 110 4.85 0.57 -21.55
CA GLN A 110 6.13 1.27 -21.69
C GLN A 110 7.06 0.54 -22.66
N ARG A 111 7.26 -0.78 -22.49
CA ARG A 111 8.09 -1.59 -23.40
C ARG A 111 7.60 -1.55 -24.85
N LEU A 112 6.29 -1.49 -25.06
CA LEU A 112 5.70 -1.36 -26.39
C LEU A 112 5.96 0.03 -26.98
N ALA A 113 5.83 1.09 -26.17
CA ALA A 113 6.15 2.45 -26.59
C ALA A 113 7.64 2.57 -26.96
N ASP A 114 8.54 2.12 -26.10
CA ASP A 114 10.00 2.18 -26.34
C ASP A 114 10.39 1.44 -27.63
N ARG A 115 9.72 0.32 -27.94
CA ARG A 115 9.91 -0.42 -29.20
C ARG A 115 9.34 0.28 -30.43
N ALA A 116 8.29 1.09 -30.27
CA ALA A 116 7.70 1.84 -31.37
C ALA A 116 8.54 3.07 -31.75
N PHE A 117 9.40 3.54 -30.84
CA PHE A 117 10.29 4.70 -31.03
C PHE A 117 11.78 4.33 -31.19
N ALA A 118 12.11 3.04 -31.25
CA ALA A 118 13.46 2.52 -31.51
C ALA A 118 13.60 2.03 -32.96
#